data_AF-A0A534PB71-F1
#
_entry.id   AF-A0A534PB71-F1
#
_cell.length_a   1.000
_cell.length_b   1.000
_cell.length_c   1.000
_cell.angle_alpha   90.00
_cell.angle_beta   90.00
_cell.angle_gamma   90.00
#
_symmetry.space_group_name_H-M   'P 1'
#
loop_
_entity.id
_entity.type
_entity.pdbx_description
1 polymer ?
#
loop_
_entity_poly.entity_id
_entity_poly.type
_entity_poly.pdbx_seq_one_letter_code
_entity_poly.pdbx_strand_id
1 'polypeptide(L)'
;MHLTPREIDKLLLHGAGFLAQKRLARGLRLNLPEAVALLATQLLELIRDGRGVSELMDVGRRILGRAEVMEGVPEMVPEVQVEGTFVDGTKLVTVHHPIVAERGDLALALHGSFLPIPDRSLFGSSYDAVAPGEVMPAEGVVVLNEGRATVSLAVTNLGDRPIQVGSHYHFFETNRALSFDRAKSYGMRLDIPAGNAVRFEPGERKTVQLVAFAGAKIARGGNALADGPIDSQGGARALDRAISQGFGHQEERAMPATGGARSAEHPDEEAP
;
A
#
# COMPACT_ATOMS: atom_id res chain seq x y z
N MET A 1 38.12 18.37 1.66
CA MET A 1 36.65 18.40 1.49
C MET A 1 36.02 18.36 2.87
N HIS A 2 34.94 19.12 3.10
CA HIS A 2 34.18 19.06 4.36
C HIS A 2 33.02 18.08 4.19
N LEU A 3 33.33 16.78 4.10
CA LEU A 3 32.33 15.74 3.86
C LEU A 3 31.45 15.55 5.08
N THR A 4 30.15 15.64 4.87
CA THR A 4 29.13 15.24 5.84
C THR A 4 29.04 13.71 5.93
N PRO A 5 28.51 13.14 7.02
CA PRO A 5 28.29 11.70 7.14
C PRO A 5 27.49 11.12 5.97
N ARG A 6 26.45 11.84 5.51
CA ARG A 6 25.64 11.45 4.35
C ARG A 6 26.47 11.33 3.07
N GLU A 7 27.39 12.26 2.83
CA GLU A 7 28.25 12.21 1.64
C GLU A 7 29.26 11.05 1.72
N ILE A 8 29.74 10.72 2.91
CA ILE A 8 30.58 9.53 3.14
C ILE A 8 29.80 8.25 2.83
N ASP A 9 28.56 8.13 3.30
CA ASP A 9 27.69 6.98 3.01
C ASP A 9 27.40 6.84 1.51
N LYS A 10 27.15 7.94 0.82
CA LYS A 10 26.93 7.93 -0.64
C LYS A 10 28.20 7.54 -1.41
N LEU A 11 29.38 7.92 -0.92
CA LEU A 11 30.64 7.48 -1.49
C LEU A 11 30.87 5.97 -1.30
N LEU A 12 30.53 5.43 -0.13
CA LEU A 12 30.58 3.99 0.13
C LEU A 12 29.58 3.22 -0.77
N LEU A 13 28.36 3.73 -0.91
CA LEU A 13 27.35 3.19 -1.82
C LEU A 13 27.84 3.18 -3.27
N HIS A 14 28.41 4.29 -3.76
CA HIS A 14 29.01 4.37 -5.09
C HIS A 14 30.16 3.35 -5.24
N GLY A 15 31.00 3.17 -4.22
CA GLY A 15 32.06 2.15 -4.22
C GLY A 15 31.51 0.73 -4.39
N ALA A 16 30.41 0.39 -3.70
CA ALA A 16 29.72 -0.89 -3.87
C ALA A 16 29.09 -1.03 -5.26
N GLY A 17 28.47 0.02 -5.79
CA GLY A 17 27.91 0.02 -7.14
C GLY A 17 28.98 -0.13 -8.22
N PHE A 18 30.10 0.57 -8.11
CA PHE A 18 31.22 0.43 -9.05
C PHE A 18 31.85 -0.97 -8.99
N LEU A 19 31.91 -1.60 -7.81
CA LEU A 19 32.28 -3.02 -7.69
C LEU A 19 31.31 -3.92 -8.46
N ALA A 20 30.00 -3.68 -8.34
CA ALA A 20 28.98 -4.42 -9.10
C ALA A 20 29.10 -4.18 -10.62
N GLN A 21 29.35 -2.94 -11.05
CA GLN A 21 29.59 -2.62 -12.47
C GLN A 21 30.80 -3.36 -13.04
N LYS A 22 31.91 -3.46 -12.31
CA LYS A 22 33.08 -4.26 -12.72
C LYS A 22 32.77 -5.75 -12.86
N ARG A 23 31.89 -6.29 -12.01
CA ARG A 23 31.44 -7.68 -12.08
C ARG A 23 30.52 -7.89 -13.29
N LEU A 24 29.58 -6.98 -13.52
CA LEU A 24 28.70 -6.98 -14.68
C LEU A 24 29.51 -6.88 -15.99
N ALA A 25 30.48 -5.97 -16.06
CA ALA A 25 31.31 -5.73 -17.24
C ALA A 25 32.18 -6.93 -17.66
N ARG A 26 32.36 -7.93 -16.80
CA ARG A 26 33.03 -9.20 -17.12
C ARG A 26 32.06 -10.39 -17.22
N GLY A 27 30.76 -10.13 -17.32
CA GLY A 27 29.73 -11.14 -17.58
C GLY A 27 29.18 -11.86 -16.34
N LEU A 28 29.41 -11.35 -15.13
CA LEU A 28 28.81 -11.96 -13.93
C LEU A 28 27.36 -11.51 -13.75
N ARG A 29 26.49 -12.48 -13.46
CA ARG A 29 25.14 -12.22 -12.97
C ARG A 29 25.20 -11.70 -11.54
N LEU A 30 24.57 -10.55 -11.30
CA LEU A 30 24.64 -9.87 -10.02
C LEU A 30 23.72 -10.53 -8.98
N ASN A 31 24.20 -10.64 -7.75
CA ASN A 31 23.34 -11.01 -6.61
C ASN A 31 22.54 -9.80 -6.10
N LEU A 32 21.72 -10.03 -5.06
CA LEU A 32 20.83 -9.01 -4.49
C LEU A 32 21.57 -7.72 -4.03
N PRO A 33 22.60 -7.77 -3.15
CA PRO A 33 23.34 -6.57 -2.77
C PRO A 33 23.99 -5.83 -3.95
N GLU A 34 24.52 -6.57 -4.93
CA GLU A 34 25.18 -5.99 -6.11
C GLU A 34 24.19 -5.28 -7.04
N ALA A 35 23.03 -5.90 -7.30
CA ALA A 35 21.99 -5.31 -8.13
C ALA A 35 21.46 -4.01 -7.52
N VAL A 36 21.15 -4.01 -6.21
CA VAL A 36 20.69 -2.82 -5.48
C VAL A 36 21.74 -1.73 -5.48
N ALA A 37 23.01 -2.06 -5.21
CA ALA A 37 24.09 -1.09 -5.19
C ALA A 37 24.33 -0.46 -6.57
N LEU A 38 24.30 -1.27 -7.65
CA LEU A 38 24.44 -0.76 -9.02
C LEU A 38 23.27 0.17 -9.37
N LEU A 39 22.04 -0.27 -9.15
CA LEU A 39 20.83 0.52 -9.43
C LEU A 39 20.87 1.87 -8.69
N ALA A 40 21.14 1.86 -7.38
CA ALA A 40 21.20 3.06 -6.57
C ALA A 40 22.34 4.01 -7.02
N THR A 41 23.49 3.46 -7.39
CA THR A 41 24.62 4.24 -7.89
C THR A 41 24.29 4.88 -9.23
N GLN A 42 23.69 4.14 -10.16
CA GLN A 42 23.30 4.68 -11.46
C GLN A 42 22.22 5.75 -11.34
N LEU A 43 21.26 5.59 -10.44
CA LEU A 43 20.31 6.66 -10.15
C LEU A 43 21.02 7.93 -9.64
N LEU A 44 22.01 7.82 -8.74
CA LEU A 44 22.77 8.98 -8.26
C LEU A 44 23.57 9.69 -9.36
N GLU A 45 24.22 8.94 -10.26
CA GLU A 45 24.95 9.53 -11.39
C GLU A 45 23.99 10.23 -12.36
N LEU A 46 22.85 9.63 -12.67
CA LEU A 46 21.85 10.24 -13.56
C LEU A 46 21.18 11.47 -12.90
N ILE A 47 21.02 11.48 -11.57
CA ILE A 47 20.64 12.69 -10.82
C ILE A 47 21.70 13.77 -10.99
N ARG A 48 22.98 13.40 -10.87
CA ARG A 48 24.10 14.34 -11.01
C ARG A 48 24.17 14.95 -12.41
N ASP A 49 23.75 14.20 -13.43
CA ASP A 49 23.61 14.66 -14.82
C ASP A 49 22.37 15.52 -15.08
N GLY A 50 21.50 15.70 -14.08
CA GLY A 50 20.35 16.60 -14.15
C GLY A 50 19.06 15.98 -14.67
N ARG A 51 18.94 14.64 -14.69
CA ARG A 51 17.67 13.98 -15.03
C ARG A 51 16.60 14.22 -13.97
N GLY A 52 15.34 14.25 -14.39
CA GLY A 52 14.21 14.51 -13.50
C GLY A 52 13.79 13.28 -12.68
N VAL A 53 13.12 13.49 -11.54
CA VAL A 53 12.63 12.39 -10.68
C VAL A 53 11.77 11.39 -11.46
N SER A 54 10.75 11.88 -12.19
CA SER A 54 9.84 11.02 -12.96
C SER A 54 10.56 10.23 -14.05
N GLU A 55 11.53 10.85 -14.73
CA GLU A 55 12.35 10.17 -15.73
C GLU A 55 13.17 9.04 -15.11
N LEU A 56 13.76 9.27 -13.93
CA LEU A 56 14.56 8.27 -13.24
C LEU A 56 13.74 7.07 -12.74
N MET A 57 12.47 7.28 -12.38
CA MET A 57 11.55 6.19 -12.04
C MET A 57 11.38 5.21 -13.21
N ASP A 58 11.35 5.72 -14.45
CA ASP A 58 11.21 4.91 -15.66
C ASP A 58 12.56 4.33 -16.15
N VAL A 59 13.61 5.16 -16.16
CA VAL A 59 14.96 4.75 -16.58
C VAL A 59 15.52 3.68 -15.66
N GLY A 60 15.26 3.78 -14.36
CA GLY A 60 15.71 2.82 -13.36
C GLY A 60 15.28 1.38 -13.66
N ARG A 61 14.10 1.20 -14.27
CA ARG A 61 13.55 -0.11 -14.65
C ARG A 61 14.20 -0.74 -15.89
N ARG A 62 15.08 0.02 -16.57
CA ARG A 62 15.78 -0.39 -17.79
C ARG A 62 17.23 -0.73 -17.52
N ILE A 63 17.78 -0.41 -16.34
CA ILE A 63 19.21 -0.54 -16.05
C ILE A 63 19.63 -2.01 -16.04
N LEU A 64 18.92 -2.86 -15.29
CA LEU A 64 19.19 -4.30 -15.18
C LEU A 64 17.97 -5.11 -15.64
N GLY A 65 18.22 -6.20 -16.34
CA GLY A 65 17.22 -7.21 -16.66
C GLY A 65 17.47 -8.52 -15.93
N ARG A 66 16.56 -9.46 -16.13
CA ARG A 66 16.61 -10.81 -15.52
C ARG A 66 17.87 -11.57 -15.91
N ALA A 67 18.35 -11.42 -17.15
CA ALA A 67 19.55 -12.08 -17.65
C ALA A 67 20.84 -11.63 -16.94
N GLU A 68 20.88 -10.39 -16.44
CA GLU A 68 22.05 -9.78 -15.79
C GLU A 68 22.12 -10.02 -14.28
N VAL A 69 21.12 -10.68 -13.69
CA VAL A 69 21.06 -10.96 -12.24
C VAL A 69 20.87 -12.45 -11.96
N MET A 70 21.20 -12.87 -10.75
CA MET A 70 20.98 -14.24 -10.29
C MET A 70 19.49 -14.55 -10.11
N GLU A 71 19.16 -15.84 -10.11
CA GLU A 71 17.81 -16.34 -9.86
C GLU A 71 17.21 -15.83 -8.53
N GLY A 72 15.93 -15.47 -8.56
CA GLY A 72 15.17 -14.91 -7.44
C GLY A 72 15.49 -13.46 -7.08
N VAL A 73 16.55 -12.85 -7.64
CA VAL A 73 16.86 -11.43 -7.39
C VAL A 73 15.74 -10.49 -7.85
N PRO A 74 15.12 -10.65 -9.04
CA PRO A 74 14.01 -9.79 -9.47
C PRO A 74 12.83 -9.79 -8.48
N GLU A 75 12.53 -10.94 -7.89
CA GLU A 75 11.42 -11.15 -6.95
C GLU A 75 11.74 -10.61 -5.55
N MET A 76 13.03 -10.61 -5.15
CA MET A 76 13.48 -10.05 -3.87
C MET A 76 13.65 -8.52 -3.86
N VAL A 77 13.65 -7.85 -5.01
CA VAL A 77 13.81 -6.39 -5.12
C VAL A 77 12.49 -5.73 -5.55
N PRO A 78 11.55 -5.49 -4.61
CA PRO A 78 10.29 -4.83 -4.92
C PRO A 78 10.50 -3.36 -5.32
N GLU A 79 11.51 -2.71 -4.75
CA GLU A 79 11.90 -1.35 -5.10
C GLU A 79 13.33 -1.04 -4.70
N VAL A 80 13.91 -0.02 -5.35
CA VAL A 80 15.17 0.60 -4.93
C VAL A 80 14.92 2.08 -4.70
N GLN A 81 15.34 2.57 -3.54
CA GLN A 81 15.17 3.95 -3.11
C GLN A 81 16.51 4.65 -2.96
N VAL A 82 16.62 5.87 -3.50
CA VAL A 82 17.81 6.69 -3.29
C VAL A 82 17.45 8.18 -3.22
N GLU A 83 18.04 8.86 -2.24
CA GLU A 83 18.03 10.32 -2.22
C GLU A 83 19.31 10.88 -2.83
N GLY A 84 19.16 11.76 -3.82
CA GLY A 84 20.26 12.47 -4.48
C GLY A 84 20.01 13.98 -4.54
N THR A 85 21.07 14.75 -4.79
CA THR A 85 21.01 16.22 -4.91
C THR A 85 20.81 16.61 -6.38
N PHE A 86 19.57 16.97 -6.72
CA PHE A 86 19.21 17.52 -8.02
C PHE A 86 19.62 18.99 -8.10
N VAL A 87 19.48 19.57 -9.30
CA VAL A 87 19.67 21.01 -9.53
C VAL A 87 18.76 21.88 -8.64
N ASP A 88 17.63 21.34 -8.19
CA ASP A 88 16.63 21.99 -7.34
C ASP A 88 16.61 21.43 -5.89
N GLY A 89 17.71 20.79 -5.47
CA GLY A 89 17.89 20.28 -4.10
C GLY A 89 17.71 18.77 -3.96
N THR A 90 17.74 18.27 -2.72
CA THR A 90 17.60 16.83 -2.46
C THR A 90 16.18 16.34 -2.73
N LYS A 91 16.03 15.24 -3.47
CA LYS A 91 14.75 14.52 -3.66
C LYS A 91 14.96 13.01 -3.49
N LEU A 92 13.91 12.32 -3.07
CA LEU A 92 13.82 10.86 -3.07
C LEU A 92 13.39 10.37 -4.46
N VAL A 93 14.08 9.36 -4.97
CA VAL A 93 13.69 8.59 -6.14
C VAL A 93 13.40 7.16 -5.69
N THR A 94 12.24 6.64 -6.05
CA THR A 94 11.86 5.24 -5.84
C THR A 94 11.60 4.58 -7.17
N VAL A 95 12.35 3.53 -7.48
CA VAL A 95 12.13 2.70 -8.66
C VAL A 95 11.44 1.42 -8.23
N HIS A 96 10.15 1.31 -8.53
CA HIS A 96 9.37 0.10 -8.26
C HIS A 96 9.65 -0.97 -9.32
N HIS A 97 9.82 -2.21 -8.88
CA HIS A 97 10.15 -3.37 -9.71
C HIS A 97 11.24 -3.03 -10.75
N PRO A 98 12.47 -2.73 -10.31
CA PRO A 98 13.54 -2.25 -11.17
C PRO A 98 14.07 -3.32 -12.15
N ILE A 99 13.80 -4.60 -11.91
CA ILE A 99 14.27 -5.72 -12.72
C ILE A 99 13.05 -6.47 -13.28
N VAL A 100 12.51 -5.99 -14.40
CA VAL A 100 11.30 -6.56 -15.02
C VAL A 100 11.53 -7.02 -16.45
N ALA A 101 12.42 -6.36 -17.18
CA ALA A 101 12.76 -6.73 -18.53
C ALA A 101 13.63 -7.99 -18.53
N GLU A 102 13.53 -8.77 -19.60
CA GLU A 102 14.41 -9.91 -19.82
C GLU A 102 15.89 -9.48 -19.84
N ARG A 103 16.17 -8.34 -20.46
CA ARG A 103 17.51 -7.76 -20.56
C ARG A 103 17.48 -6.27 -20.26
N GLY A 104 18.48 -5.82 -19.51
CA GLY A 104 18.73 -4.41 -19.23
C GLY A 104 19.45 -3.71 -20.38
N ASP A 105 19.55 -2.40 -20.24
CA ASP A 105 20.40 -1.53 -21.03
C ASP A 105 21.76 -1.41 -20.34
N LEU A 106 22.72 -2.20 -20.81
CA LEU A 106 24.08 -2.23 -20.26
C LEU A 106 24.82 -0.89 -20.41
N ALA A 107 24.42 -0.04 -21.37
CA ALA A 107 24.98 1.30 -21.48
C ALA A 107 24.52 2.17 -20.30
N LEU A 108 23.26 2.04 -19.90
CA LEU A 108 22.74 2.67 -18.68
C LEU A 108 23.35 2.02 -17.43
N ALA A 109 23.51 0.70 -17.37
CA ALA A 109 24.10 0.02 -16.21
C ALA A 109 25.56 0.43 -15.94
N LEU A 110 26.29 0.78 -16.99
CA LEU A 110 27.71 1.15 -16.95
C LEU A 110 27.94 2.65 -17.16
N HIS A 111 26.89 3.47 -17.16
CA HIS A 111 27.02 4.91 -17.34
C HIS A 111 27.91 5.53 -16.26
N GLY A 112 28.74 6.49 -16.66
CA GLY A 112 29.75 7.14 -15.80
C GLY A 112 30.93 6.25 -15.36
N SER A 113 30.89 4.93 -15.58
CA SER A 113 31.92 4.01 -15.07
C SER A 113 33.19 3.93 -15.93
N PHE A 114 33.10 4.32 -17.21
CA PHE A 114 34.13 4.13 -18.24
C PHE A 114 34.57 2.68 -18.44
N LEU A 115 33.79 1.71 -17.97
CA LEU A 115 34.01 0.29 -18.25
C LEU A 115 33.50 -0.06 -19.65
N PRO A 116 34.14 -1.02 -20.35
CA PRO A 116 33.63 -1.50 -21.62
C PRO A 116 32.28 -2.19 -21.41
N ILE A 117 31.35 -1.95 -22.33
CA ILE A 117 30.07 -2.65 -22.36
C ILE A 117 30.34 -4.11 -22.78
N PRO A 118 29.99 -5.11 -21.94
CA PRO A 118 30.22 -6.51 -22.27
C PRO A 118 29.33 -6.99 -23.41
N ASP A 119 29.77 -8.04 -24.11
CA ASP A 119 28.92 -8.74 -25.06
C ASP A 119 27.72 -9.36 -24.33
N ARG A 120 26.52 -9.18 -24.89
CA ARG A 120 25.27 -9.70 -24.32
C ARG A 120 25.25 -11.22 -24.26
N SER A 121 26.03 -11.91 -25.09
CA SER A 121 26.16 -13.37 -25.08
C SER A 121 26.79 -13.92 -23.81
N LEU A 122 27.48 -13.07 -23.02
CA LEU A 122 28.03 -13.47 -21.72
C LEU A 122 26.92 -13.74 -20.69
N PHE A 123 25.73 -13.19 -20.90
CA PHE A 123 24.57 -13.45 -20.06
C PHE A 123 23.68 -14.50 -20.74
N GLY A 124 23.56 -15.66 -20.08
CA GLY A 124 22.64 -16.73 -20.53
C GLY A 124 21.17 -16.29 -20.57
N SER A 125 20.28 -17.18 -21.01
CA SER A 125 18.83 -16.95 -20.98
C SER A 125 18.29 -16.74 -19.56
N SER A 126 17.14 -16.10 -19.42
CA SER A 126 16.41 -16.12 -18.15
C SER A 126 16.13 -17.54 -17.67
N TYR A 127 15.96 -17.61 -16.35
CA TYR A 127 15.53 -18.76 -15.58
C TYR A 127 14.04 -18.63 -15.27
N ASP A 128 13.41 -19.75 -14.92
CA ASP A 128 12.04 -19.74 -14.39
C ASP A 128 11.98 -18.93 -13.10
N ALA A 129 10.90 -18.18 -12.90
CA ALA A 129 10.77 -17.34 -11.72
C ALA A 129 10.71 -18.18 -10.44
N VAL A 130 11.64 -17.93 -9.52
CA VAL A 130 11.63 -18.47 -8.16
C VAL A 130 11.46 -17.30 -7.19
N ALA A 131 10.57 -17.45 -6.21
CA ALA A 131 10.31 -16.44 -5.20
C ALA A 131 10.84 -16.90 -3.83
N PRO A 132 12.08 -16.54 -3.44
CA PRO A 132 12.60 -16.83 -2.11
C PRO A 132 11.67 -16.27 -1.01
N GLY A 133 11.26 -17.14 -0.08
CA GLY A 133 10.34 -16.76 0.99
C GLY A 133 8.86 -16.71 0.58
N GLU A 134 8.50 -17.28 -0.58
CA GLU A 134 7.11 -17.42 -1.00
C GLU A 134 6.25 -18.09 0.08
N VAL A 135 5.07 -17.51 0.30
CA VAL A 135 4.06 -18.07 1.18
C VAL A 135 3.14 -18.94 0.34
N MET A 136 3.02 -20.22 0.71
CA MET A 136 2.08 -21.17 0.10
C MET A 136 0.85 -21.31 1.02
N PRO A 137 -0.17 -20.45 0.90
CA PRO A 137 -1.36 -20.55 1.74
C PRO A 137 -2.17 -21.79 1.37
N ALA A 138 -2.84 -22.39 2.36
CA ALA A 138 -3.89 -23.35 2.07
C ALA A 138 -5.05 -22.66 1.33
N GLU A 139 -5.73 -23.39 0.47
CA GLU A 139 -6.95 -22.91 -0.18
C GLU A 139 -8.03 -22.60 0.86
N GLY A 140 -8.82 -21.55 0.61
CA GLY A 140 -9.96 -21.18 1.44
C GLY A 140 -10.04 -19.69 1.73
N VAL A 141 -11.00 -19.34 2.59
CA VAL A 141 -11.24 -17.97 3.05
C VAL A 141 -11.27 -17.92 4.57
N VAL A 142 -10.77 -16.83 5.14
CA VAL A 142 -10.84 -16.59 6.59
C VAL A 142 -12.06 -15.74 6.88
N VAL A 143 -13.02 -16.30 7.63
CA VAL A 143 -14.19 -15.55 8.11
C VAL A 143 -13.75 -14.61 9.23
N LEU A 144 -14.00 -13.31 9.04
CA LEU A 144 -13.66 -12.29 10.03
C LEU A 144 -14.81 -12.07 11.00
N ASN A 145 -14.48 -11.71 12.25
CA ASN A 145 -15.42 -11.25 13.27
C ASN A 145 -16.64 -12.18 13.49
N GLU A 146 -16.46 -13.48 13.30
CA GLU A 146 -17.52 -14.48 13.35
C GLU A 146 -18.33 -14.44 14.66
N GLY A 147 -19.64 -14.70 14.55
CA GLY A 147 -20.55 -14.80 15.69
C GLY A 147 -20.91 -13.48 16.36
N ARG A 148 -20.48 -12.34 15.80
CA ARG A 148 -20.80 -11.02 16.36
C ARG A 148 -22.02 -10.40 15.69
N ALA A 149 -22.78 -9.63 16.46
CA ALA A 149 -23.89 -8.86 15.93
C ALA A 149 -23.39 -7.82 14.91
N THR A 150 -24.09 -7.71 13.79
CA THR A 150 -23.75 -6.76 12.73
C THR A 150 -24.95 -5.91 12.32
N VAL A 151 -24.68 -4.73 11.75
CA VAL A 151 -25.69 -3.86 11.16
C VAL A 151 -25.16 -3.23 9.87
N SER A 152 -25.99 -3.15 8.84
CA SER A 152 -25.69 -2.40 7.63
C SER A 152 -26.26 -0.99 7.76
N LEU A 153 -25.45 0.04 7.50
CA LEU A 153 -25.89 1.44 7.55
C LEU A 153 -25.51 2.19 6.28
N ALA A 154 -26.45 2.98 5.76
CA ALA A 154 -26.16 3.95 4.73
C ALA A 154 -25.51 5.20 5.33
N VAL A 155 -24.31 5.55 4.85
CA VAL A 155 -23.50 6.66 5.36
C VAL A 155 -23.25 7.65 4.23
N THR A 156 -23.58 8.91 4.46
CA THR A 156 -23.39 10.00 3.49
C THR A 156 -22.40 11.02 4.02
N ASN A 157 -21.39 11.38 3.25
CA ASN A 157 -20.49 12.49 3.59
C ASN A 157 -21.08 13.81 3.11
N LEU A 158 -21.53 14.65 4.04
CA LEU A 158 -22.07 15.98 3.78
C LEU A 158 -21.00 17.08 3.81
N GLY A 159 -19.74 16.71 4.04
CA GLY A 159 -18.61 17.63 4.06
C GLY A 159 -18.03 17.94 2.68
N ASP A 160 -17.11 18.89 2.67
CA ASP A 160 -16.36 19.35 1.49
C ASP A 160 -15.00 18.66 1.33
N ARG A 161 -14.66 17.75 2.26
CA ARG A 161 -13.39 17.04 2.32
C ARG A 161 -13.61 15.54 2.45
N PRO A 162 -12.68 14.73 1.93
CA PRO A 162 -12.74 13.28 2.08
C PRO A 162 -12.57 12.87 3.55
N ILE A 163 -13.30 11.83 3.95
CA ILE A 163 -13.26 11.27 5.30
C ILE A 163 -12.94 9.78 5.18
N GLN A 164 -11.97 9.32 5.97
CA GLN A 164 -11.58 7.91 6.01
C GLN A 164 -11.71 7.38 7.43
N VAL A 165 -12.42 6.27 7.60
CA VAL A 165 -12.71 5.66 8.89
C VAL A 165 -12.05 4.29 8.98
N GLY A 166 -11.18 4.10 9.98
CA GLY A 166 -10.46 2.85 10.19
C GLY A 166 -11.30 1.74 10.80
N SER A 167 -10.87 0.49 10.59
CA SER A 167 -11.54 -0.75 11.01
C SER A 167 -11.97 -0.78 12.48
N HIS A 168 -11.18 -0.21 13.40
CA HIS A 168 -11.38 -0.30 14.85
C HIS A 168 -11.81 1.01 15.52
N TYR A 169 -12.12 2.03 14.72
CA TYR A 169 -12.67 3.26 15.25
C TYR A 169 -14.12 3.06 15.68
N HIS A 170 -14.52 3.63 16.82
CA HIS A 170 -15.93 3.59 17.25
C HIS A 170 -16.79 4.36 16.25
N PHE A 171 -17.60 3.65 15.46
CA PHE A 171 -18.25 4.24 14.30
C PHE A 171 -19.20 5.40 14.68
N PHE A 172 -19.81 5.30 15.86
CA PHE A 172 -20.60 6.36 16.49
C PHE A 172 -19.87 7.70 16.61
N GLU A 173 -18.56 7.67 16.85
CA GLU A 173 -17.75 8.87 17.12
C GLU A 173 -17.13 9.46 15.85
N THR A 174 -17.44 8.90 14.68
CA THR A 174 -16.84 9.36 13.41
C THR A 174 -17.22 10.80 13.10
N ASN A 175 -16.45 11.42 12.22
CA ASN A 175 -16.56 12.84 11.86
C ASN A 175 -18.02 13.32 11.72
N ARG A 176 -18.31 14.48 12.31
CA ARG A 176 -19.63 15.12 12.33
C ARG A 176 -20.27 15.31 10.94
N ALA A 177 -19.46 15.42 9.88
CA ALA A 177 -19.94 15.58 8.51
C ALA A 177 -20.49 14.28 7.89
N LEU A 178 -20.21 13.12 8.50
CA LEU A 178 -20.87 11.87 8.12
C LEU A 178 -22.27 11.81 8.74
N SER A 179 -23.27 11.68 7.88
CA SER A 179 -24.68 11.51 8.25
C SER A 179 -25.11 10.06 8.07
N PHE A 180 -25.58 9.45 9.15
CA PHE A 180 -26.07 8.08 9.24
C PHE A 180 -26.83 7.84 10.55
N ASP A 181 -27.36 6.65 10.74
CA ASP A 181 -28.03 6.27 11.99
C ASP A 181 -27.00 6.01 13.11
N ARG A 182 -26.58 7.09 13.77
CA ARG A 182 -25.67 7.03 14.92
C ARG A 182 -26.19 6.11 16.01
N ALA A 183 -27.49 6.10 16.30
CA ALA A 183 -28.06 5.25 17.35
C ALA A 183 -27.72 3.77 17.11
N LYS A 184 -27.86 3.30 15.86
CA LYS A 184 -27.51 1.91 15.48
C LYS A 184 -26.02 1.60 15.44
N SER A 185 -25.18 2.62 15.32
CA SER A 185 -23.71 2.47 15.32
C SER A 185 -23.07 2.47 16.72
N TYR A 186 -23.86 2.73 17.77
CA TYR A 186 -23.36 2.77 19.14
C TYR A 186 -22.80 1.40 19.55
N GLY A 187 -21.60 1.36 20.12
CA GLY A 187 -20.86 0.12 20.37
C GLY A 187 -20.42 -0.68 19.13
N MET A 188 -20.43 -0.09 17.93
CA MET A 188 -20.07 -0.77 16.68
C MET A 188 -18.80 -0.18 16.04
N ARG A 189 -18.11 -0.99 15.24
CA ARG A 189 -16.99 -0.59 14.36
C ARG A 189 -17.17 -1.19 12.97
N LEU A 190 -16.39 -0.77 11.98
CA LEU A 190 -16.43 -1.36 10.64
C LEU A 190 -16.09 -2.86 10.68
N ASP A 191 -16.88 -3.64 9.95
CA ASP A 191 -16.67 -5.08 9.76
C ASP A 191 -15.80 -5.32 8.51
N ILE A 192 -14.53 -4.97 8.63
CA ILE A 192 -13.53 -5.06 7.56
C ILE A 192 -12.22 -5.64 8.13
N PRO A 193 -11.26 -6.05 7.27
CA PRO A 193 -9.94 -6.48 7.74
C PRO A 193 -9.28 -5.47 8.68
N ALA A 194 -8.65 -5.96 9.74
CA ALA A 194 -7.95 -5.11 10.70
C ALA A 194 -6.84 -4.30 10.01
N GLY A 195 -6.71 -3.02 10.38
CA GLY A 195 -5.78 -2.08 9.75
C GLY A 195 -6.32 -1.34 8.52
N ASN A 196 -7.36 -1.87 7.85
CA ASN A 196 -7.99 -1.20 6.71
C ASN A 196 -8.95 -0.08 7.14
N ALA A 197 -9.47 0.65 6.15
CA ALA A 197 -10.41 1.74 6.32
C ALA A 197 -11.41 1.84 5.17
N VAL A 198 -12.54 2.52 5.41
CA VAL A 198 -13.49 2.92 4.36
C VAL A 198 -13.37 4.42 4.14
N ARG A 199 -13.26 4.81 2.87
CA ARG A 199 -13.16 6.20 2.42
C ARG A 199 -14.49 6.69 1.85
N PHE A 200 -14.86 7.91 2.24
CA PHE A 200 -16.04 8.64 1.81
C PHE A 200 -15.60 9.95 1.15
N GLU A 201 -15.78 10.07 -0.16
CA GLU A 201 -15.56 11.33 -0.88
C GLU A 201 -16.65 12.37 -0.53
N PRO A 202 -16.42 13.68 -0.73
CA PRO A 202 -17.45 14.70 -0.57
C PRO A 202 -18.73 14.38 -1.35
N GLY A 203 -19.89 14.38 -0.68
CA GLY A 203 -21.19 14.04 -1.27
C GLY A 203 -21.46 12.55 -1.48
N GLU A 204 -20.48 11.68 -1.24
CA GLU A 204 -20.62 10.25 -1.48
C GLU A 204 -21.53 9.58 -0.44
N ARG A 205 -22.41 8.69 -0.91
CA ARG A 205 -23.21 7.80 -0.07
C ARG A 205 -22.78 6.36 -0.29
N LYS A 206 -22.42 5.66 0.79
CA LYS A 206 -22.02 4.25 0.80
C LYS A 206 -22.71 3.49 1.92
N THR A 207 -23.08 2.25 1.65
CA THR A 207 -23.55 1.32 2.69
C THR A 207 -22.36 0.58 3.26
N VAL A 208 -22.22 0.58 4.59
CA VAL A 208 -21.14 -0.13 5.30
C VAL A 208 -21.70 -1.17 6.25
N GLN A 209 -20.97 -2.28 6.41
CA GLN A 209 -21.24 -3.26 7.45
C GLN A 209 -20.49 -2.85 8.72
N LEU A 210 -21.20 -2.81 9.84
CA LEU A 210 -20.63 -2.61 11.16
C LEU A 210 -20.79 -3.89 11.99
N VAL A 211 -19.86 -4.11 12.90
CA VAL A 211 -19.84 -5.23 13.85
C VAL A 211 -19.67 -4.72 15.27
N ALA A 212 -20.32 -5.39 16.21
CA ALA A 212 -20.27 -5.04 17.62
C ALA A 212 -18.88 -5.17 18.23
N PHE A 213 -18.60 -4.30 19.20
CA PHE A 213 -17.45 -4.45 20.08
C PHE A 213 -17.48 -5.79 20.81
N ALA A 214 -16.28 -6.34 21.01
CA ALA A 214 -16.04 -7.50 21.87
C ALA A 214 -15.31 -7.06 23.15
N GLY A 215 -14.79 -8.03 23.92
CA GLY A 215 -14.09 -7.77 25.17
C GLY A 215 -15.00 -7.10 26.21
N ALA A 216 -14.45 -6.16 26.98
CA ALA A 216 -15.18 -5.45 28.03
C ALA A 216 -16.27 -4.49 27.52
N LYS A 217 -16.35 -4.25 26.19
CA LYS A 217 -17.28 -3.31 25.55
C LYS A 217 -17.25 -1.92 26.22
N ILE A 218 -16.08 -1.32 26.24
CA ILE A 218 -15.85 0.02 26.79
C ILE A 218 -15.32 0.91 25.68
N ALA A 219 -16.05 1.98 25.35
CA ALA A 219 -15.58 3.03 24.45
C ALA A 219 -14.72 4.06 25.20
N ARG A 220 -13.68 4.55 24.53
CA ARG A 220 -12.72 5.55 25.02
C ARG A 220 -12.21 6.38 23.85
N GLY A 221 -11.89 7.65 24.12
CA GLY A 221 -11.23 8.54 23.15
C GLY A 221 -12.20 9.11 22.11
N GLY A 222 -11.76 9.19 20.85
CA GLY A 222 -12.57 9.73 19.76
C GLY A 222 -12.91 11.21 19.94
N ASN A 223 -14.20 11.53 19.86
CA ASN A 223 -14.76 12.85 20.16
C ASN A 223 -15.32 12.92 21.59
N ALA A 224 -15.02 11.93 22.44
CA ALA A 224 -15.53 11.79 23.80
C ALA A 224 -17.08 11.83 23.87
N LEU A 225 -17.75 11.34 22.82
CA LEU A 225 -19.22 11.31 22.77
C LEU A 225 -19.79 10.15 23.57
N ALA A 226 -19.11 9.01 23.52
CA ALA A 226 -19.60 7.74 24.05
C ALA A 226 -18.65 7.10 25.08
N ASP A 227 -17.76 7.89 25.71
CA ASP A 227 -16.82 7.36 26.70
C ASP A 227 -17.57 6.65 27.85
N GLY A 228 -17.31 5.35 27.99
CA GLY A 228 -17.92 4.52 29.02
C GLY A 228 -18.14 3.08 28.57
N PRO A 229 -18.69 2.23 29.46
CA PRO A 229 -19.30 0.97 29.07
C PRO A 229 -20.39 1.19 28.01
N ILE A 230 -20.48 0.27 27.05
CA ILE A 230 -21.52 0.25 26.03
C ILE A 230 -22.79 -0.35 26.64
N ASP A 231 -23.73 0.52 27.00
CA ASP A 231 -25.06 0.17 27.50
C ASP A 231 -26.15 1.05 26.88
N SER A 232 -27.42 0.66 27.05
CA SER A 232 -28.56 1.35 26.43
C SER A 232 -28.76 2.78 26.96
N GLN A 233 -28.51 3.01 28.25
CA GLN A 233 -28.64 4.35 28.85
C GLN A 233 -27.53 5.28 28.37
N GLY A 234 -26.32 4.77 28.22
CA GLY A 234 -25.15 5.44 27.65
C GLY A 234 -25.36 5.79 26.20
N GLY A 235 -25.97 4.89 25.42
CA GLY A 235 -26.33 5.13 24.02
C GLY A 235 -27.25 6.34 23.82
N ALA A 236 -28.32 6.45 24.61
CA ALA A 236 -29.24 7.59 24.53
C ALA A 236 -28.53 8.91 24.88
N ARG A 237 -27.78 8.95 26.00
CA ARG A 237 -27.02 10.15 26.40
C ARG A 237 -25.96 10.56 25.38
N ALA A 238 -25.29 9.58 24.76
CA ALA A 238 -24.30 9.82 23.72
C ALA A 238 -24.94 10.40 22.45
N LEU A 239 -26.14 9.92 22.08
CA LEU A 239 -26.88 10.43 20.92
C LEU A 239 -27.32 11.88 21.11
N ASP A 240 -27.88 12.22 22.27
CA ASP A 240 -28.26 13.60 22.61
C ASP A 240 -27.04 14.54 22.54
N ARG A 241 -25.90 14.07 23.06
CA ARG A 241 -24.62 14.80 22.98
C ARG A 241 -24.16 14.97 21.53
N ALA A 242 -24.23 13.93 20.71
CA ALA A 242 -23.83 13.98 19.31
C ALA A 242 -24.69 15.00 18.53
N ILE A 243 -26.01 14.95 18.69
CA ILE A 243 -26.95 15.87 18.02
C ILE A 243 -26.71 17.32 18.48
N SER A 244 -26.59 17.56 19.79
CA SER A 244 -26.33 18.92 20.32
C SER A 244 -25.00 19.51 19.87
N GLN A 245 -24.00 18.68 19.55
CA GLN A 245 -22.71 19.11 19.01
C GLN A 245 -22.66 19.15 17.46
N GLY A 246 -23.79 18.91 16.79
CA GLY A 246 -23.90 19.00 15.33
C GLY A 246 -23.29 17.82 14.59
N PHE A 247 -23.23 16.63 15.20
CA PHE A 247 -22.88 15.40 14.49
C PHE A 247 -24.05 14.93 13.64
N GLY A 248 -23.79 14.73 12.35
CA GLY A 248 -24.78 14.28 11.37
C GLY A 248 -25.44 12.98 11.81
N HIS A 249 -26.76 13.04 11.99
CA HIS A 249 -27.57 11.90 12.38
C HIS A 249 -28.81 11.85 11.48
N GLN A 250 -29.07 10.67 10.93
CA GLN A 250 -30.28 10.38 10.17
C GLN A 250 -30.78 9.01 10.57
N GLU A 251 -31.95 8.95 11.21
CA GLU A 251 -32.59 7.69 11.58
C GLU A 251 -32.92 6.87 10.32
N GLU A 252 -32.49 5.61 10.28
CA GLU A 252 -32.81 4.71 9.19
C GLU A 252 -34.01 3.85 9.60
N ARG A 253 -35.20 4.15 9.07
CA ARG A 253 -36.36 3.29 9.31
C ARG A 253 -36.07 1.90 8.75
N ALA A 254 -36.38 0.87 9.52
CA ALA A 254 -36.23 -0.51 9.06
C ALA A 254 -37.02 -0.69 7.76
N MET A 255 -36.34 -1.01 6.66
CA MET A 255 -37.03 -1.55 5.50
C MET A 255 -37.61 -2.92 5.91
N PRO A 256 -38.89 -3.22 5.60
CA PRO A 256 -39.42 -4.56 5.84
C PRO A 256 -38.54 -5.56 5.09
N ALA A 257 -38.12 -6.62 5.79
CA ALA A 257 -37.33 -7.69 5.21
C ALA A 257 -38.09 -8.25 4.00
N THR A 258 -37.60 -7.97 2.80
CA THR A 258 -38.08 -8.62 1.59
C THR A 258 -37.63 -10.08 1.66
N GLY A 259 -38.56 -10.94 2.09
CA GLY A 259 -38.43 -12.38 1.97
C GLY A 259 -38.23 -12.75 0.51
N GLY A 260 -37.02 -13.20 0.19
CA GLY A 260 -36.66 -13.71 -1.13
C GLY A 260 -35.81 -14.95 -0.93
N ALA A 261 -36.47 -16.11 -0.89
CA ALA A 261 -35.81 -17.39 -1.09
C ALA A 261 -35.07 -17.31 -2.44
N ARG A 262 -33.74 -17.39 -2.42
CA ARG A 262 -32.96 -17.62 -3.62
C ARG A 262 -33.04 -19.11 -3.93
N SER A 263 -33.99 -19.49 -4.78
CA SER A 263 -33.92 -20.72 -5.56
C SER A 263 -32.69 -20.61 -6.46
N ALA A 264 -31.76 -21.54 -6.31
CA ALA A 264 -30.64 -21.73 -7.22
C ALA A 264 -31.16 -22.49 -8.45
N GLU A 265 -31.21 -21.84 -9.59
CA GLU A 265 -31.23 -22.50 -10.90
C GLU A 265 -30.18 -21.82 -11.79
N HIS A 266 -29.09 -22.53 -12.03
CA HIS A 266 -28.20 -22.31 -13.18
C HIS A 266 -28.89 -22.88 -14.41
N PRO A 267 -28.93 -22.16 -15.54
CA PRO A 267 -28.90 -22.78 -16.84
C PRO A 267 -27.47 -22.68 -17.41
N ASP A 268 -26.88 -23.84 -17.64
CA ASP A 268 -25.79 -24.02 -18.60
C ASP A 268 -26.25 -23.47 -19.96
N GLU A 269 -25.43 -22.62 -20.57
CA GLU A 269 -25.57 -22.26 -21.98
C GLU A 269 -24.21 -22.46 -22.67
N GLU A 270 -24.03 -23.66 -23.21
CA GLU A 270 -23.15 -23.96 -24.34
C GLU A 270 -23.58 -23.15 -25.56
N ALA A 271 -22.61 -22.56 -26.26
CA ALA A 271 -22.42 -22.61 -27.73
C ALA A 271 -21.48 -21.48 -28.20
N PRO A 272 -20.93 -21.56 -29.42
CA PRO A 272 -20.22 -22.66 -30.08
C PRO A 272 -18.73 -22.35 -30.30
#